data_AF-E2ANR3-F1
#
_entry.id   AF-E2ANR3-F1
#
_cell.length_a   1.000
_cell.length_b   1.000
_cell.length_c   1.000
_cell.angle_alpha   90.00
_cell.angle_beta   90.00
_cell.angle_gamma   90.00
#
_symmetry.space_group_name_H-M   'P 1'
#
loop_
_entity.id
_entity.type
_entity.pdbx_description
1 polymer ?
#
loop_
_entity_poly.entity_id
_entity_poly.type
_entity_poly.pdbx_seq_one_letter_code
_entity_poly.pdbx_strand_id
1 'polypeptide(L)'
;HLRSCLQGLAERLIRSLSITGDNYERAWTILSKHYENKRELIRSNFAAFTALPKMKSETAEKLNRIFNAITIAVNAQESIKRP
;
A
#
# COMPACT_ATOMS: atom_id res chain seq x y z
N HIS A 1 9.46 -10.45 19.52
CA HIS A 1 8.94 -9.11 19.19
C HIS A 1 8.24 -9.03 17.82
N LEU A 2 8.82 -9.48 16.70
CA LEU A 2 8.12 -9.38 15.38
C LEU A 2 6.77 -10.12 15.35
N ARG A 3 6.71 -11.37 15.83
CA ARG A 3 5.47 -12.17 15.83
C ARG A 3 4.32 -11.52 16.59
N SER A 4 4.61 -10.91 17.73
CA SER A 4 3.61 -10.27 18.59
C SER A 4 3.05 -8.97 18.00
N CYS A 5 3.72 -8.40 17.01
CA CYS A 5 3.28 -7.18 16.32
C CYS A 5 2.49 -7.47 15.03
N LEU A 6 2.34 -8.73 14.62
CA LEU A 6 1.66 -9.10 13.39
C LEU A 6 0.27 -9.64 13.70
N GLN A 7 -0.69 -9.27 12.85
CA GLN A 7 -2.08 -9.71 12.97
C GLN A 7 -2.63 -10.06 11.58
N GLY A 8 -3.65 -10.92 11.56
CA GLY A 8 -4.42 -11.22 10.36
C GLY A 8 -3.57 -11.80 9.22
N LEU A 9 -3.59 -11.17 8.05
CA LEU A 9 -2.91 -11.66 6.85
C LEU A 9 -1.38 -11.67 7.01
N ALA A 10 -0.81 -10.68 7.70
CA ALA A 10 0.63 -10.57 7.89
C ALA A 10 1.15 -11.69 8.81
N GLU A 11 0.37 -12.03 9.85
CA GLU A 11 0.67 -13.16 10.72
C GLU A 11 0.59 -14.49 9.96
N ARG A 12 -0.47 -14.68 9.15
CA ARG A 12 -0.65 -15.90 8.34
C ARG A 12 0.48 -16.09 7.33
N LEU A 13 0.99 -15.00 6.75
CA LEU A 13 2.02 -15.01 5.71
C LEU A 13 3.34 -15.64 6.19
N ILE A 14 3.70 -15.41 7.45
CA ILE A 14 4.95 -15.93 8.03
C ILE A 14 4.71 -17.00 9.11
N ARG A 15 3.48 -17.49 9.26
CA ARG A 15 3.08 -18.43 10.32
C ARG A 15 3.83 -19.76 10.28
N SER A 16 4.26 -20.19 9.08
CA SER A 16 5.05 -21.41 8.87
C SER A 16 6.55 -21.23 9.14
N LEU A 17 7.01 -20.00 9.36
CA LEU A 17 8.40 -19.71 9.74
C LEU A 17 8.50 -19.64 11.26
N SER A 18 9.33 -20.50 11.84
CA SER A 18 9.75 -20.36 13.23
C SER A 18 10.58 -19.09 13.34
N ILE A 19 10.04 -18.03 13.96
CA ILE A 19 10.73 -16.74 14.16
C ILE A 19 11.78 -16.91 15.27
N THR A 20 12.86 -17.59 14.95
CA THR A 20 14.14 -17.59 15.68
C THR A 20 15.01 -16.45 15.14
N GLY A 21 16.10 -16.10 15.83
CA GLY A 21 17.02 -15.04 15.39
C GLY A 21 17.45 -15.21 13.92
N ASP A 22 17.74 -16.44 13.53
CA ASP A 22 18.19 -16.80 12.17
C ASP A 22 17.11 -16.61 11.08
N ASN A 23 15.83 -16.64 11.46
CA ASN A 23 14.70 -16.52 10.54
C ASN A 23 14.02 -15.15 10.60
N TYR A 24 14.48 -14.25 11.47
CA TYR A 24 13.93 -12.90 11.60
C TYR A 24 14.04 -12.13 10.29
N GLU A 25 15.25 -12.10 9.70
CA GLU A 25 15.50 -11.40 8.43
C GLU A 25 14.67 -11.98 7.28
N ARG A 26 14.49 -13.31 7.27
CA ARG A 26 13.68 -13.97 6.26
C ARG A 26 12.20 -13.63 6.40
N ALA A 27 11.67 -13.62 7.62
CA ALA A 27 10.30 -13.21 7.91
C ALA A 27 10.07 -11.74 7.56
N TRP A 28 11.01 -10.86 7.92
CA TRP A 28 10.98 -9.44 7.59
C TRP A 28 11.01 -9.21 6.07
N THR A 29 11.91 -9.88 5.34
CA THR A 29 11.99 -9.80 3.88
C THR A 29 10.69 -10.23 3.20
N ILE A 30 10.04 -11.29 3.69
CA ILE A 30 8.75 -11.76 3.13
C ILE A 30 7.65 -10.74 3.38
N LEU A 31 7.59 -10.15 4.57
CA LEU A 31 6.64 -9.09 4.90
C LEU A 31 6.89 -7.84 4.05
N SER A 32 8.13 -7.35 3.99
CA SER A 32 8.51 -6.20 3.16
C SER A 32 8.22 -6.47 1.69
N LYS A 33 8.55 -7.63 1.15
CA LYS A 33 8.24 -7.95 -0.25
C LYS A 33 6.73 -8.00 -0.55
N HIS A 34 5.92 -8.45 0.42
CA HIS A 34 4.48 -8.54 0.27
C HIS A 34 3.77 -7.19 0.43
N TYR A 35 4.16 -6.40 1.43
CA TYR A 35 3.50 -5.14 1.80
C TYR A 35 4.18 -3.88 1.23
N GLU A 36 5.48 -3.90 0.96
CA GLU A 36 6.20 -2.83 0.24
C GLU A 36 6.18 -3.05 -1.27
N ASN A 37 5.21 -3.79 -1.81
CA ASN A 37 5.05 -3.91 -3.25
C ASN A 37 4.52 -2.58 -3.82
N LYS A 38 5.40 -1.58 -3.91
CA LYS A 38 5.15 -0.23 -4.45
C LYS A 38 4.43 -0.30 -5.79
N ARG A 39 4.68 -1.36 -6.55
CA ARG A 39 4.01 -1.66 -7.83
C ARG A 39 2.52 -1.94 -7.66
N GLU A 40 2.12 -2.68 -6.64
CA GLU A 40 0.71 -2.93 -6.31
C GLU A 40 0.03 -1.68 -5.75
N LEU A 41 0.75 -0.86 -4.97
CA LEU A 41 0.22 0.41 -4.49
C LEU A 41 -0.04 1.38 -5.66
N ILE A 42 0.94 1.53 -6.57
CA ILE A 42 0.80 2.32 -7.81
C ILE A 42 -0.35 1.77 -8.66
N ARG A 43 -0.42 0.45 -8.84
CA ARG A 43 -1.48 -0.21 -9.62
C ARG A 43 -2.85 0.00 -8.99
N SER A 44 -2.98 -0.08 -7.67
CA SER A 44 -4.23 0.17 -6.93
C SER A 44 -4.67 1.64 -7.06
N ASN A 45 -3.74 2.58 -6.87
CA ASN A 45 -4.03 4.01 -7.05
C ASN A 45 -4.44 4.33 -8.49
N PHE A 46 -3.75 3.76 -9.48
CA PHE A 46 -4.08 3.93 -10.89
C PHE A 46 -5.44 3.30 -11.24
N ALA A 47 -5.75 2.12 -10.68
CA ALA A 47 -7.07 1.49 -10.84
C ALA A 47 -8.18 2.36 -10.21
N ALA A 48 -7.97 2.91 -9.02
CA ALA A 48 -8.91 3.82 -8.38
C ALA A 48 -9.14 5.09 -9.21
N PHE A 49 -8.08 5.66 -9.78
CA PHE A 49 -8.15 6.82 -10.67
C PHE A 49 -8.89 6.51 -11.97
N THR A 50 -8.58 5.40 -12.64
CA THR A 50 -9.22 5.01 -13.90
C THR A 50 -10.66 4.53 -13.72
N ALA A 51 -11.02 4.05 -12.52
CA ALA A 51 -12.39 3.71 -12.14
C ALA A 51 -13.26 4.94 -11.84
N LEU A 52 -12.69 6.15 -11.80
CA LEU A 52 -13.47 7.36 -11.61
C LEU A 52 -14.47 7.52 -12.77
N PRO A 53 -15.78 7.60 -12.48
CA PRO A 53 -16.78 7.72 -13.54
C PRO A 53 -16.58 9.03 -14.31
N LYS A 54 -16.71 8.98 -15.65
CA LYS A 54 -16.70 10.18 -16.51
C LYS A 54 -17.64 11.23 -15.90
N MET A 55 -17.10 12.41 -15.60
CA MET A 55 -17.88 13.52 -15.07
C MET A 55 -19.00 13.86 -16.05
N LYS A 56 -20.26 13.63 -15.63
CA LYS A 56 -21.46 14.05 -16.38
C LYS A 56 -21.81 15.53 -16.17
N SER A 57 -21.21 16.19 -15.17
CA SER A 57 -21.29 17.64 -14.96
C SER A 57 -20.05 18.12 -14.20
N GLU A 58 -19.43 19.19 -14.70
CA GLU A 58 -18.31 19.89 -14.08
C GLU A 58 -18.82 20.65 -12.86
N THR A 59 -18.62 20.07 -11.67
CA THR A 59 -18.97 20.69 -10.39
C THR A 59 -17.72 20.74 -9.53
N ALA A 60 -17.48 21.89 -8.90
CA ALA A 60 -16.28 22.15 -8.09
C ALA A 60 -16.05 21.05 -7.03
N GLU A 61 -17.12 20.49 -6.50
CA GLU A 61 -17.10 19.42 -5.50
C GLU A 61 -16.51 18.10 -6.03
N LYS A 62 -16.85 17.72 -7.27
CA LYS A 62 -16.27 16.53 -7.91
C LYS A 62 -14.83 16.77 -8.33
N LEU A 63 -14.50 18.00 -8.76
CA LEU A 63 -13.14 18.38 -9.11
C LEU A 63 -12.23 18.33 -7.86
N ASN A 64 -12.75 18.77 -6.71
CA ASN A 64 -12.08 18.65 -5.42
C ASN A 64 -11.86 17.19 -4.99
N ARG A 65 -12.82 16.29 -5.27
CA ARG A 65 -12.63 14.85 -5.00
C ARG A 65 -11.50 14.25 -5.83
N ILE A 66 -11.42 14.59 -7.11
CA ILE A 66 -10.34 14.14 -7.99
C ILE A 66 -9.01 14.73 -7.53
N PHE A 67 -8.97 16.03 -7.25
CA PHE A 67 -7.78 16.71 -6.73
C PHE A 67 -7.29 16.05 -5.44
N ASN A 68 -8.16 15.84 -4.46
CA ASN A 68 -7.80 15.19 -3.20
C ASN A 68 -7.31 13.75 -3.41
N ALA A 69 -7.93 12.97 -4.30
CA ALA A 69 -7.47 11.63 -4.63
C ALA A 69 -6.05 11.64 -5.25
N ILE A 70 -5.78 12.60 -6.13
CA ILE A 70 -4.45 12.80 -6.73
C ILE A 70 -3.44 13.24 -5.67
N THR A 71 -3.77 14.22 -4.82
CA THR A 71 -2.89 14.69 -3.74
C THR A 71 -2.56 13.57 -2.76
N ILE A 72 -3.53 12.72 -2.39
CA ILE A 72 -3.27 11.56 -1.53
C ILE A 72 -2.32 10.57 -2.23
N ALA A 73 -2.54 10.30 -3.53
CA ALA A 73 -1.67 9.42 -4.30
C ALA A 73 -0.23 9.98 -4.43
N VAL A 74 -0.07 11.27 -4.72
CA VAL A 74 1.22 11.96 -4.82
C VAL A 74 1.93 11.99 -3.48
N ASN A 75 1.25 12.37 -2.39
CA ASN A 75 1.83 12.40 -1.05
C ASN A 75 2.26 11.00 -0.59
N ALA A 76 1.47 9.97 -0.90
CA ALA A 76 1.85 8.59 -0.65
C ALA A 76 3.10 8.20 -1.46
N GLN A 77 3.23 8.65 -2.71
CA GLN A 77 4.43 8.43 -3.53
C GLN A 77 5.67 9.20 -3.03
N GLU A 78 5.51 10.43 -2.54
CA GLU A 78 6.61 11.21 -1.94
C GLU A 78 7.10 10.59 -0.62
N SER A 79 6.18 10.08 0.21
CA SER A 79 6.52 9.39 1.47
C SER A 79 7.34 8.12 1.26
N ILE A 80 7.31 7.56 0.05
CA ILE A 80 8.02 6.34 -0.32
C ILE A 80 9.52 6.59 -0.59
N LYS A 81 10.00 7.85 -0.45
CA LYS A 81 11.41 8.28 -0.57
C LYS A 81 12.17 7.53 -1.66
N ARG A 82 11.87 7.87 -2.92
CA ARG A 82 12.90 7.89 -3.95
C ARG A 82 12.73 9.17 -4.77
N PRO A 83 13.84 9.86 -5.11
CA PRO A 83 13.83 10.80 -6.23
C PRO A 83 13.37 10.11 -7.52
#